data_AF-A0A1G3AIP1-F1
#
_entry.id   AF-A0A1G3AIP1-F1
#
_cell.length_a   1.000
_cell.length_b   1.000
_cell.length_c   1.000
_cell.angle_alpha   90.00
_cell.angle_beta   90.00
_cell.angle_gamma   90.00
#
_symmetry.space_group_name_H-M   'P 1'
#
loop_
_entity.id
_entity.type
_entity.pdbx_description
1 polymer ?
#
loop_
_entity_poly.entity_id
_entity_poly.type
_entity_poly.pdbx_seq_one_letter_code
_entity_poly.pdbx_strand_id
1 'polypeptide(L)'
;MTQETTTPAAANYAELKAGLPGADAGFICEQLEAGATLAAAQRNWMATQQQRLDAATAEATQAKADAEKAKAEAATAAARKPLGLSASDEKVSTAEFEGDAVAAFHQAVAEKVAAGIDRPRAVALVAEARPELHEAYLLATNPGKKAQRLIGEKFGG
;
A
#
# COMPACT_ATOMS: atom_id res chain seq x y z
N MET A 1 36.92 -48.90 -25.88
CA MET A 1 35.72 -48.06 -25.82
C MET A 1 36.18 -46.63 -25.58
N THR A 2 36.37 -45.85 -26.64
CA THR A 2 36.70 -44.43 -26.56
C THR A 2 35.43 -43.66 -26.28
N GLN A 3 35.30 -43.11 -25.06
CA GLN A 3 34.23 -42.17 -24.75
C GLN A 3 34.59 -40.84 -25.42
N GLU A 4 33.82 -40.48 -26.45
CA GLU A 4 33.90 -39.18 -27.10
C GLU A 4 33.40 -38.12 -26.10
N THR A 5 34.32 -37.36 -25.54
CA THR A 5 34.00 -36.19 -24.70
C THR A 5 33.44 -35.09 -25.60
N THR A 6 32.13 -35.13 -25.84
CA THR A 6 31.40 -34.03 -26.47
C THR A 6 31.45 -32.85 -25.51
N THR A 7 32.25 -31.83 -25.86
CA THR A 7 32.23 -30.54 -25.17
C THR A 7 30.80 -30.00 -25.22
N PRO A 8 30.18 -29.62 -24.08
CA PRO A 8 28.80 -29.18 -24.09
C PRO A 8 28.71 -27.87 -24.88
N ALA A 9 28.04 -27.93 -26.04
CA ALA A 9 27.80 -26.77 -26.87
C ALA A 9 26.88 -25.78 -26.16
N ALA A 10 27.06 -24.48 -26.43
CA ALA A 10 26.13 -23.46 -26.00
C ALA A 10 24.72 -23.79 -26.55
N ALA A 11 23.70 -23.68 -25.69
CA ALA A 11 22.34 -23.99 -26.10
C ALA A 11 21.82 -22.89 -27.04
N ASN A 12 21.05 -23.28 -28.05
CA ASN A 12 20.41 -22.30 -28.92
C ASN A 12 19.09 -21.79 -28.31
N TYR A 13 18.54 -20.70 -28.88
CA TYR A 13 17.31 -20.08 -28.38
C TYR A 13 16.13 -21.06 -28.29
N ALA A 14 15.97 -21.96 -29.26
CA ALA A 14 14.87 -22.92 -29.27
C ALA A 14 15.03 -23.96 -28.16
N GLU A 15 16.25 -24.44 -27.91
CA GLU A 15 16.56 -25.36 -26.81
C GLU A 15 16.31 -24.71 -25.44
N LEU A 16 16.77 -23.47 -25.26
CA LEU A 16 16.54 -22.72 -24.02
C LEU A 16 15.05 -22.45 -23.79
N LYS A 17 14.31 -22.04 -24.82
CA LYS A 17 12.86 -21.79 -24.72
C LYS A 17 12.08 -23.07 -24.40
N ALA A 18 12.48 -24.21 -24.96
CA ALA A 18 11.85 -25.50 -24.68
C ALA A 18 12.22 -26.03 -23.28
N GLY A 19 13.47 -25.87 -22.86
CA GLY A 19 13.97 -26.39 -21.58
C GLY A 19 13.70 -25.50 -20.38
N LEU A 20 13.27 -24.25 -20.60
CA LEU A 20 12.98 -23.25 -19.56
C LEU A 20 11.53 -22.73 -19.69
N PRO A 21 10.53 -23.57 -19.36
CA PRO A 21 9.14 -23.14 -19.43
C PRO A 21 8.88 -21.98 -18.45
N GLY A 22 8.28 -20.90 -18.96
CA GLY A 22 7.98 -19.70 -18.18
C GLY A 22 9.17 -18.75 -17.99
N ALA A 23 10.33 -19.03 -18.61
CA ALA A 23 11.42 -18.06 -18.67
C ALA A 23 11.04 -16.84 -19.51
N ASP A 24 11.35 -15.66 -18.97
CA ASP A 24 11.16 -14.41 -19.68
C ASP A 24 12.17 -14.29 -20.83
N ALA A 25 11.81 -13.54 -21.88
CA ALA A 25 12.69 -13.31 -23.02
C ALA A 25 14.03 -12.67 -22.60
N GLY A 26 14.03 -11.79 -21.59
CA GLY A 26 15.25 -11.19 -21.04
C GLY A 26 16.21 -12.23 -20.47
N PHE A 27 15.68 -13.18 -19.67
CA PHE A 27 16.50 -14.26 -19.10
C PHE A 27 17.08 -15.17 -20.20
N ILE A 28 16.30 -15.51 -21.23
CA ILE A 28 16.79 -16.33 -22.34
C ILE A 28 17.92 -15.60 -23.10
N CYS A 29 17.80 -14.29 -23.32
CA CYS A 29 18.86 -13.48 -23.92
C CYS A 29 20.13 -13.46 -23.06
N GLU A 30 20.01 -13.25 -21.75
CA GLU A 30 21.17 -13.27 -20.83
C GLU A 30 21.91 -14.62 -20.85
N GLN A 31 21.19 -15.74 -20.92
CA GLN A 31 21.81 -17.07 -21.02
C GLN A 31 22.49 -17.30 -22.38
N LEU A 32 21.94 -16.75 -23.47
CA LEU A 32 22.55 -16.80 -24.80
C LEU A 32 23.83 -15.95 -24.86
N GLU A 33 23.80 -14.75 -24.29
CA GLU A 33 24.98 -13.87 -24.19
C GLU A 33 26.08 -14.49 -23.33
N ALA A 34 25.70 -15.17 -22.24
CA ALA A 34 26.62 -15.90 -21.39
C ALA A 34 27.17 -17.20 -22.02
N GLY A 35 26.71 -17.58 -23.22
CA GLY A 35 27.07 -18.85 -23.86
C GLY A 35 26.70 -20.07 -23.01
N ALA A 36 25.63 -19.96 -22.21
CA ALA A 36 25.26 -20.98 -21.25
C ALA A 36 24.80 -22.26 -21.96
N THR A 37 25.22 -23.40 -21.44
CA THR A 37 24.69 -24.70 -21.85
C THR A 37 23.29 -24.88 -21.26
N LEU A 38 22.47 -25.76 -21.85
CA LEU A 38 21.09 -25.97 -21.38
C LEU A 38 21.04 -26.33 -19.88
N ALA A 39 21.97 -27.17 -19.41
CA ALA A 39 22.07 -27.56 -18.00
C ALA A 39 22.52 -26.40 -17.09
N ALA A 40 23.35 -25.47 -17.58
CA ALA A 40 23.71 -24.26 -16.84
C ALA A 40 22.51 -23.30 -16.75
N ALA A 41 21.82 -23.08 -17.86
CA ALA A 41 20.65 -22.23 -17.93
C ALA A 41 19.50 -22.74 -17.05
N GLN A 42 19.29 -24.07 -16.98
CA GLN A 42 18.31 -24.69 -16.08
C GLN A 42 18.63 -24.43 -14.60
N ARG A 43 19.90 -24.57 -14.20
CA ARG A 43 20.33 -24.28 -12.82
C ARG A 43 20.14 -22.81 -12.47
N ASN A 44 20.52 -21.91 -13.39
CA ASN A 44 20.32 -20.48 -13.23
C ASN A 44 18.83 -20.13 -13.11
N TRP A 45 17.98 -20.75 -13.93
CA TRP A 45 16.54 -20.52 -13.89
C TRP A 45 15.92 -21.00 -12.58
N MET A 46 16.31 -22.17 -12.08
CA MET A 46 15.89 -22.66 -10.76
C MET A 46 16.30 -21.68 -9.65
N ALA A 47 17.51 -21.13 -9.69
CA ALA A 47 17.95 -20.12 -8.73
C ALA A 47 17.12 -18.83 -8.82
N THR A 48 16.83 -18.34 -10.03
CA THR A 48 15.96 -17.18 -10.24
C THR A 48 14.54 -17.45 -9.75
N GLN A 49 13.99 -18.63 -9.99
CA GLN A 49 12.66 -19.01 -9.50
C GLN A 49 12.63 -19.06 -7.96
N GLN A 50 13.66 -19.63 -7.33
CA GLN A 50 13.76 -19.65 -5.87
C GLN A 50 13.82 -18.23 -5.30
N GLN A 51 14.63 -17.35 -5.88
CA GLN A 51 14.71 -15.94 -5.46
C GLN A 51 13.35 -15.23 -5.60
N ARG A 52 12.61 -15.49 -6.67
CA ARG A 52 11.26 -14.92 -6.86
C ARG A 52 10.27 -15.46 -5.82
N LEU A 53 10.34 -16.75 -5.49
CA LEU A 53 9.51 -17.34 -4.43
C LEU A 53 9.85 -16.77 -3.05
N ASP A 54 11.13 -16.60 -2.75
CA ASP A 54 11.59 -16.02 -1.48
C ASP A 54 11.14 -14.56 -1.37
N ALA A 55 11.27 -13.77 -2.43
CA ALA A 55 10.78 -12.38 -2.49
C ALA A 55 9.25 -12.30 -2.31
N ALA A 56 8.49 -13.11 -3.05
CA ALA A 56 7.03 -13.15 -2.94
C ALA A 56 6.58 -13.60 -1.54
N THR A 57 7.31 -14.52 -0.90
CA THR A 57 7.03 -14.97 0.48
C THR A 57 7.32 -13.87 1.49
N ALA A 58 8.40 -13.12 1.30
CA ALA A 58 8.73 -11.96 2.14
C ALA A 58 7.66 -10.87 2.02
N GLU A 59 7.24 -10.53 0.80
CA GLU A 59 6.16 -9.55 0.56
C GLU A 59 4.82 -10.02 1.14
N ALA A 60 4.46 -11.30 1.00
CA ALA A 60 3.26 -11.85 1.60
C ALA A 60 3.29 -11.84 3.14
N THR A 61 4.47 -12.03 3.73
CA THR A 61 4.65 -11.97 5.19
C THR A 61 4.53 -10.54 5.69
N GLN A 62 5.11 -9.58 4.97
CA GLN A 62 4.99 -8.16 5.29
C GLN A 62 3.54 -7.67 5.15
N ALA A 63 2.86 -8.01 4.05
CA ALA A 63 1.44 -7.69 3.86
C ALA A 63 0.54 -8.29 4.95
N LYS A 64 0.84 -9.50 5.44
CA LYS A 64 0.12 -10.10 6.57
C LYS A 64 0.40 -9.36 7.89
N ALA A 65 1.65 -8.96 8.14
CA ALA A 65 2.01 -8.20 9.34
C ALA A 65 1.35 -6.81 9.35
N ASP A 66 1.30 -6.12 8.20
CA ASP A 66 0.61 -4.84 8.05
C ASP A 66 -0.92 -5.00 8.22
N ALA A 67 -1.50 -6.08 7.69
CA ALA A 67 -2.93 -6.37 7.88
C ALA A 67 -3.29 -6.70 9.34
N GLU A 68 -2.45 -7.46 10.05
CA GLU A 68 -2.61 -7.76 11.48
C GLU A 68 -2.48 -6.49 12.33
N LYS A 69 -1.52 -5.62 12.01
CA LYS A 69 -1.33 -4.33 12.68
C LYS A 69 -2.54 -3.40 12.46
N ALA A 70 -3.03 -3.31 11.22
CA ALA A 70 -4.24 -2.54 10.92
C ALA A 70 -5.48 -3.08 11.65
N LYS A 71 -5.62 -4.41 11.78
CA LYS A 71 -6.70 -5.02 12.58
C LYS A 71 -6.55 -4.73 14.08
N ALA A 72 -5.33 -4.78 14.63
CA ALA A 72 -5.08 -4.47 16.03
C ALA A 72 -5.35 -2.99 16.36
N GLU A 73 -5.01 -2.07 15.45
CA GLU A 73 -5.33 -0.64 15.58
C GLU A 73 -6.83 -0.37 15.47
N ALA A 74 -7.54 -1.07 14.58
CA ALA A 74 -9.00 -0.99 14.50
C ALA A 74 -9.70 -1.53 15.78
N ALA A 75 -9.18 -2.62 16.35
CA ALA A 75 -9.74 -3.20 17.59
C ALA A 75 -9.49 -2.32 18.83
N THR A 76 -8.34 -1.64 18.91
CA THR A 76 -8.07 -0.68 19.99
C THR A 76 -8.86 0.63 19.84
N ALA A 77 -9.15 1.06 18.61
CA ALA A 77 -10.09 2.16 18.35
C ALA A 77 -11.53 1.80 18.77
N ALA A 78 -11.98 0.56 18.55
CA ALA A 78 -13.31 0.10 18.98
C ALA A 78 -13.43 -0.12 20.50
N ALA A 79 -12.34 -0.46 21.19
CA ALA A 79 -12.31 -0.64 22.64
C ALA A 79 -12.33 0.68 23.43
N ARG A 80 -11.96 1.80 22.79
CA ARG A 80 -12.26 3.14 23.30
C ARG A 80 -13.74 3.45 23.04
N LYS A 81 -14.61 2.89 23.88
CA LYS A 81 -15.98 3.42 24.02
C LYS A 81 -15.89 4.94 24.17
N PRO A 82 -16.54 5.76 23.33
CA PRO A 82 -16.76 7.14 23.68
C PRO A 82 -17.56 7.14 24.99
N LEU A 83 -16.94 7.64 26.07
CA LEU A 83 -17.67 7.99 27.28
C LEU A 83 -18.68 9.08 26.87
N GLY A 84 -19.93 8.69 26.70
CA GLY A 84 -21.06 9.62 26.67
C GLY A 84 -21.82 9.74 25.36
N LEU A 85 -22.41 8.65 24.87
CA LEU A 85 -23.72 8.75 24.21
C LEU A 85 -24.63 7.66 24.77
N SER A 86 -25.23 7.95 25.92
CA SER A 86 -26.48 7.31 26.31
C SER A 86 -27.56 7.96 25.44
N ALA A 87 -28.13 7.14 24.56
CA ALA A 87 -29.30 7.48 23.78
C ALA A 87 -30.47 7.78 24.72
N SER A 88 -30.88 9.05 24.75
CA SER A 88 -32.24 9.42 25.09
C SER A 88 -32.74 10.28 23.94
N ASP A 89 -33.56 9.63 23.12
CA ASP A 89 -34.70 10.18 22.38
C ASP A 89 -34.97 11.66 22.66
N GLU A 90 -34.57 12.57 21.75
CA GLU A 90 -35.42 13.69 21.38
C GLU A 90 -35.03 14.27 20.01
N LYS A 91 -35.97 14.07 19.10
CA LYS A 91 -36.22 14.73 17.83
C LYS A 91 -35.82 16.22 17.81
N VAL A 92 -34.68 16.56 17.21
CA VAL A 92 -34.43 17.90 16.64
C VAL A 92 -33.73 17.75 15.29
N SER A 93 -34.46 18.07 14.23
CA SER A 93 -33.92 18.29 12.89
C SER A 93 -32.91 19.42 12.90
N THR A 94 -31.65 19.19 12.52
CA THR A 94 -30.82 20.22 11.86
C THR A 94 -29.66 19.61 11.05
N ALA A 95 -29.72 19.83 9.74
CA ALA A 95 -28.65 19.91 8.74
C ALA A 95 -27.89 18.64 8.28
N GLU A 96 -28.25 18.21 7.06
CA GLU A 96 -27.59 17.29 6.13
C GLU A 96 -26.17 17.73 5.65
N PHE A 97 -25.36 18.39 6.49
CA PHE A 97 -24.02 18.88 6.10
C PHE A 97 -22.85 18.05 6.66
N GLU A 98 -23.13 17.03 7.49
CA GLU A 98 -22.11 16.36 8.31
C GLU A 98 -21.28 15.27 7.58
N GLY A 99 -21.78 14.72 6.47
CA GLY A 99 -21.05 13.72 5.67
C GLY A 99 -20.09 14.31 4.64
N ASP A 100 -20.35 15.53 4.19
CA ASP A 100 -19.65 16.13 3.05
C ASP A 100 -18.28 16.69 3.44
N ALA A 101 -18.19 17.38 4.59
CA ALA A 101 -16.93 18.00 5.03
C ALA A 101 -15.79 16.99 5.26
N VAL A 102 -16.12 15.80 5.78
CA VAL A 102 -15.13 14.73 6.00
C VAL A 102 -14.65 14.15 4.67
N ALA A 103 -15.59 13.86 3.76
CA ALA A 103 -15.28 13.36 2.42
C ALA A 103 -14.46 14.38 1.61
N ALA A 104 -14.86 15.66 1.63
CA ALA A 104 -14.19 16.75 0.94
C ALA A 104 -12.77 17.00 1.48
N PHE A 105 -12.56 16.91 2.81
CA PHE A 105 -11.22 17.01 3.39
C PHE A 105 -10.33 15.83 2.97
N HIS A 106 -10.85 14.61 2.98
CA HIS A 106 -10.12 13.42 2.54
C HIS A 106 -9.78 13.46 1.05
N GLN A 107 -10.70 13.95 0.22
CA GLN A 107 -10.47 14.13 -1.21
C GLN A 107 -9.35 15.14 -1.47
N ALA A 108 -9.37 16.29 -0.80
CA ALA A 108 -8.32 17.30 -0.94
C ALA A 108 -6.94 16.77 -0.50
N VAL A 109 -6.88 15.93 0.54
CA VAL A 109 -5.65 15.26 0.96
C VAL A 109 -5.21 14.24 -0.09
N ALA A 110 -6.13 13.46 -0.65
CA ALA A 110 -5.84 12.48 -1.70
C ALA A 110 -5.29 13.14 -2.98
N GLU A 111 -5.80 14.31 -3.37
CA GLU A 111 -5.27 15.10 -4.49
C GLU A 111 -3.80 15.50 -4.27
N LYS A 112 -3.44 15.90 -3.06
CA LYS A 112 -2.05 16.24 -2.70
C LYS A 112 -1.15 15.02 -2.66
N VAL A 113 -1.66 13.88 -2.17
CA VAL A 113 -0.92 12.61 -2.18
C VAL A 113 -0.70 12.11 -3.62
N ALA A 114 -1.69 12.24 -4.49
CA ALA A 114 -1.57 11.93 -5.91
C ALA A 114 -0.53 12.81 -6.63
N ALA A 115 -0.29 14.02 -6.13
CA ALA A 115 0.80 14.91 -6.57
C ALA A 115 2.19 14.53 -6.01
N GLY A 116 2.32 13.38 -5.32
CA GLY A 116 3.59 12.88 -4.77
C GLY A 116 3.98 13.48 -3.41
N ILE A 117 3.07 14.20 -2.75
CA ILE A 117 3.33 14.75 -1.41
C ILE A 117 3.03 13.68 -0.36
N ASP A 118 3.94 13.51 0.60
CA ASP A 118 3.75 12.62 1.74
C ASP A 118 2.48 12.98 2.55
N ARG A 119 1.74 11.98 3.01
CA ARG A 119 0.38 12.18 3.58
C ARG A 119 0.34 13.14 4.77
N PRO A 120 1.22 13.04 5.79
CA PRO A 120 1.36 14.06 6.84
C PRO A 120 1.53 15.49 6.31
N ARG A 121 2.35 15.67 5.27
CA ARG A 121 2.58 16.98 4.64
C ARG A 121 1.37 17.44 3.84
N ALA A 122 0.68 16.53 3.17
CA ALA A 122 -0.56 16.80 2.45
C ALA A 122 -1.67 17.31 3.39
N VAL A 123 -1.84 16.69 4.55
CA VAL A 123 -2.82 17.14 5.57
C VAL A 123 -2.51 18.57 6.05
N ALA A 124 -1.24 18.87 6.35
CA ALA A 124 -0.83 20.21 6.75
C ALA A 124 -1.11 21.25 5.65
N LEU A 125 -0.81 20.91 4.39
CA LEU A 125 -1.05 21.80 3.25
C LEU A 125 -2.55 22.04 2.98
N VAL A 126 -3.40 21.02 3.14
CA VAL A 126 -4.85 21.17 3.01
C VAL A 126 -5.41 22.02 4.15
N ALA A 127 -4.93 21.83 5.38
CA ALA A 127 -5.31 22.62 6.53
C ALA A 127 -4.92 24.11 6.41
N GLU A 128 -3.75 24.38 5.82
CA GLU A 128 -3.28 25.76 5.57
C GLU A 128 -4.01 26.41 4.39
N ALA A 129 -4.24 25.66 3.31
CA ALA A 129 -4.91 26.18 2.12
C ALA A 129 -6.43 26.33 2.26
N ARG A 130 -7.06 25.55 3.15
CA ARG A 130 -8.52 25.52 3.37
C ARG A 130 -8.82 25.43 4.88
N PRO A 131 -8.63 26.51 5.63
CA PRO A 131 -8.85 26.51 7.08
C PRO A 131 -10.29 26.19 7.46
N GLU A 132 -11.27 26.69 6.71
CA GLU A 132 -12.71 26.42 6.94
C GLU A 132 -13.06 24.93 6.77
N LEU A 133 -12.46 24.26 5.76
CA LEU A 133 -12.67 22.84 5.52
C LEU A 133 -12.03 22.00 6.64
N HIS A 134 -10.88 22.42 7.15
CA HIS A 134 -10.23 21.79 8.29
C HIS A 134 -11.01 22.00 9.59
N GLU A 135 -11.58 23.19 9.81
CA GLU A 135 -12.48 23.45 10.93
C GLU A 135 -13.73 22.57 10.87
N ALA A 136 -14.41 22.51 9.72
CA ALA A 136 -15.58 21.65 9.52
C ALA A 136 -15.24 20.17 9.73
N TYR A 137 -14.09 19.71 9.23
CA TYR A 137 -13.57 18.36 9.49
C TYR A 137 -13.34 18.11 10.99
N LEU A 138 -12.75 19.06 11.71
CA LEU A 138 -12.49 18.93 13.15
C LEU A 138 -13.78 18.95 13.97
N LEU A 139 -14.76 19.78 13.61
CA LEU A 139 -16.07 19.82 14.25
C LEU A 139 -16.85 18.52 14.04
N ALA A 140 -16.82 17.98 12.82
CA ALA A 140 -17.47 16.71 12.48
C ALA A 140 -16.81 15.50 13.15
N THR A 141 -15.47 15.49 13.27
CA THR A 141 -14.74 14.36 13.87
C THR A 141 -14.63 14.42 15.40
N ASN A 142 -14.88 15.60 16.01
CA ASN A 142 -14.78 15.81 17.45
C ASN A 142 -16.09 16.39 18.02
N PRO A 143 -17.11 15.56 18.29
CA PRO A 143 -18.44 16.02 18.73
C PRO A 143 -18.49 16.57 20.17
N GLY A 144 -17.38 16.56 20.91
CA GLY A 144 -17.35 16.99 22.31
C GLY A 144 -17.40 18.51 22.45
N LYS A 145 -18.27 19.04 23.34
CA LYS A 145 -18.40 20.49 23.62
C LYS A 145 -17.07 21.17 23.96
N LYS A 146 -16.18 20.48 24.68
CA LYS A 146 -14.83 20.98 24.99
C LYS A 146 -13.96 21.09 23.73
N ALA A 147 -14.04 20.09 22.83
CA ALA A 147 -13.31 20.11 21.57
C ALA A 147 -13.86 21.19 20.64
N GLN A 148 -15.18 21.30 20.51
CA GLN A 148 -15.84 22.36 19.73
C GLN A 148 -15.46 23.76 20.22
N ARG A 149 -15.40 23.97 21.54
CA ARG A 149 -14.94 25.25 22.11
C ARG A 149 -13.49 25.56 21.72
N LEU A 150 -12.59 24.60 21.90
CA LEU A 150 -11.17 24.77 21.55
C LEU A 150 -10.94 24.95 20.04
N ILE A 151 -11.78 24.34 19.21
CA ILE A 151 -11.77 24.53 17.75
C ILE A 151 -12.23 25.96 17.43
N GLY A 152 -13.35 26.41 17.98
CA GLY A 152 -13.82 27.80 17.79
C GLY A 152 -12.82 28.84 18.31
N GLU A 153 -12.13 28.59 19.43
CA GLU A 153 -11.07 29.46 19.97
C GLU A 153 -9.84 29.53 19.04
N LYS A 154 -9.59 28.49 18.24
CA LYS A 154 -8.44 28.40 17.34
C LYS A 154 -8.69 29.01 15.96
N PHE A 155 -9.94 28.96 15.48
CA PHE A 155 -10.31 29.43 14.14
C PHE A 155 -11.12 30.74 14.14
N GLY A 156 -11.73 31.13 15.26
CA GLY A 156 -12.55 32.34 15.41
C GLY A 156 -11.87 33.55 16.06
N GLY A 157 -10.53 33.57 16.09
CA GLY A 157 -9.71 34.63 16.68
C GLY A 157 -9.15 35.62 15.66
#